data_AF-A0A366EYA9-F1
#
_entry.id   AF-A0A366EYA9-F1
#
_cell.length_a   1.000
_cell.length_b   1.000
_cell.length_c   1.000
_cell.angle_alpha   90.00
_cell.angle_beta   90.00
_cell.angle_gamma   90.00
#
_symmetry.space_group_name_H-M   'P 1'
#
loop_
_entity.id
_entity.type
_entity.pdbx_description
1 polymer ?
#
loop_
_entity_poly.entity_id
_entity_poly.type
_entity_poly.pdbx_seq_one_letter_code
_entity_poly.pdbx_strand_id
1 'polypeptide(L)'
;MTGNKPSTAADWIDPEDAPDLSTPEYQAKLAATPVRRGRPKSEAPKVRVGFRLSAELVERIRASGPGYNARVEKVLREGFGPKAEASAKARPAPAKAGR
;
A
#
# COMPACT_ATOMS: atom_id res chain seq x y z
N MET A 1 25.49 47.93 20.08
CA MET A 1 25.34 46.53 19.65
C MET A 1 26.33 46.29 18.53
N THR A 2 27.33 45.44 18.73
CA THR A 2 28.29 45.07 17.68
C THR A 2 27.97 43.64 17.25
N GLY A 3 27.63 43.45 15.98
CA GLY A 3 27.29 42.14 15.43
C GLY A 3 28.52 41.23 15.34
N ASN A 4 28.39 39.98 15.80
CA ASN A 4 29.47 39.01 15.78
C ASN A 4 29.73 38.55 14.33
N LYS A 5 30.99 38.58 13.90
CA LYS A 5 31.39 38.00 12.60
C LYS A 5 31.57 36.49 12.75
N PRO A 6 31.14 35.67 11.78
CA PRO A 6 31.41 34.23 11.82
C PRO A 6 32.92 33.98 11.76
N SER A 7 33.42 33.09 12.63
CA SER A 7 34.85 32.81 12.79
C SER A 7 35.40 31.74 11.83
N THR A 8 34.64 31.36 10.81
CA THR A 8 35.01 30.31 9.87
C THR A 8 34.82 30.84 8.45
N ALA A 9 35.85 30.69 7.60
CA ALA A 9 35.74 31.00 6.19
C ALA A 9 34.76 30.02 5.53
N ALA A 10 33.80 30.53 4.77
CA ALA A 10 32.77 29.74 4.07
C ALA A 10 33.29 29.02 2.81
N ASP A 11 34.61 28.89 2.68
CA ASP A 11 35.28 28.43 1.46
C ASP A 11 35.32 26.90 1.34
N TRP A 12 34.86 26.18 2.37
CA TRP A 12 34.74 24.72 2.30
C TRP A 12 33.40 24.35 1.66
N ILE A 13 33.48 24.02 0.38
CA ILE A 13 32.38 23.44 -0.39
C ILE A 13 32.38 21.94 -0.08
N ASP A 14 31.28 21.45 0.50
CA ASP A 14 31.11 20.02 0.76
C ASP A 14 31.11 19.28 -0.59
N PRO A 15 32.06 18.36 -0.86
CA PRO A 15 32.09 17.61 -2.10
C PRO A 15 30.84 16.74 -2.34
N GLU A 16 30.03 16.51 -1.29
CA GLU A 16 28.76 15.79 -1.36
C GLU A 16 27.53 16.72 -1.27
N ASP A 17 27.71 18.04 -1.36
CA ASP A 17 26.58 18.98 -1.30
C ASP A 17 25.60 18.73 -2.46
N ALA A 18 24.31 18.72 -2.13
CA ALA A 18 23.29 18.39 -3.11
C ALA A 18 23.20 19.51 -4.16
N PRO A 19 23.10 19.17 -5.47
CA PRO A 19 22.94 20.19 -6.51
C PRO A 19 21.61 20.92 -6.33
N ASP A 20 21.57 22.19 -6.72
CA ASP A 20 20.35 23.00 -6.62
C ASP A 20 19.24 22.41 -7.51
N LEU A 21 18.27 21.79 -6.83
CA LEU A 21 17.12 21.13 -7.43
C LEU A 21 16.12 22.12 -8.04
N SER A 22 16.26 23.42 -7.77
CA SER A 22 15.42 24.46 -8.35
C SER A 22 15.86 24.85 -9.77
N THR A 23 17.01 24.36 -10.25
CA THR A 23 17.47 24.64 -11.61
C THR A 23 16.53 24.06 -12.68
N PRO A 24 16.45 24.68 -13.87
CA PRO A 24 15.52 24.26 -14.94
C PRO A 24 15.67 22.79 -15.35
N GLU A 25 16.89 22.24 -15.27
CA GLU A 25 17.18 20.85 -15.61
C GLU A 25 16.51 19.85 -14.65
N TYR A 26 16.57 20.09 -13.33
CA TYR A 26 15.92 19.24 -12.35
C TYR A 26 14.42 19.44 -12.33
N GLN A 27 13.93 20.67 -12.54
CA GLN A 27 12.49 20.92 -12.70
C GLN A 27 11.91 20.13 -13.88
N ALA A 28 12.59 20.11 -15.02
CA ALA A 28 12.16 19.33 -16.19
C ALA A 28 12.12 17.83 -15.88
N LYS A 29 13.13 17.29 -15.17
CA LYS A 29 13.18 15.88 -14.75
C LYS A 29 12.06 15.52 -13.77
N LEU A 30 11.78 16.39 -12.79
CA LEU A 30 10.71 16.20 -11.82
C LEU A 30 9.33 16.28 -12.47
N ALA A 31 9.12 17.21 -13.41
CA ALA A 31 7.88 17.36 -14.16
C ALA A 31 7.63 16.20 -15.14
N ALA A 32 8.69 15.66 -15.76
CA ALA A 32 8.62 14.52 -16.66
C ALA A 32 8.39 13.18 -15.93
N THR A 33 8.63 13.13 -14.61
CA THR A 33 8.48 11.90 -13.84
C THR A 33 7.00 11.65 -13.49
N PRO A 34 6.40 10.54 -13.94
CA PRO A 34 5.03 10.21 -13.57
C PRO A 34 4.96 9.90 -12.08
N VAL A 35 4.30 10.77 -11.31
CA VAL A 35 4.17 10.61 -9.87
C VAL A 35 3.26 9.42 -9.58
N ARG A 36 3.84 8.23 -9.36
CA ARG A 36 3.14 7.07 -8.79
C ARG A 36 2.88 7.34 -7.31
N ARG A 37 1.82 8.09 -7.03
CA ARG A 37 1.38 8.36 -5.66
C ARG A 37 0.75 7.12 -5.03
N GLY A 38 1.29 6.67 -3.90
CA GLY A 38 0.63 5.72 -2.98
C GLY A 38 1.30 4.36 -2.87
N ARG A 39 0.93 3.61 -1.81
CA ARG A 39 1.30 2.20 -1.63
C ARG A 39 0.87 1.42 -2.87
N PRO A 40 1.72 0.52 -3.42
CA PRO A 40 1.35 -0.33 -4.55
C PRO A 40 0.00 -1.00 -4.28
N LYS A 41 -0.89 -0.91 -5.27
CA LYS A 41 -2.23 -1.51 -5.19
C LYS A 41 -2.04 -3.01 -4.97
N SER A 42 -2.62 -3.56 -3.90
CA SER A 42 -2.63 -5.01 -3.69
C SER A 42 -3.39 -5.67 -4.83
N GLU A 43 -2.89 -6.80 -5.34
CA GLU A 43 -3.55 -7.56 -6.42
C GLU A 43 -4.92 -8.10 -5.99
N ALA A 44 -5.12 -8.36 -4.71
CA ALA A 44 -6.37 -8.85 -4.13
C ALA A 44 -6.76 -8.01 -2.90
N PRO A 45 -7.31 -6.80 -3.08
CA PRO A 45 -7.73 -5.96 -1.97
C PRO A 45 -8.93 -6.58 -1.24
N LYS A 46 -9.02 -6.37 0.08
CA LYS A 46 -10.21 -6.75 0.85
C LYS A 46 -11.41 -5.92 0.36
N VAL A 47 -12.48 -6.61 -0.05
CA VAL A 47 -13.70 -5.97 -0.55
C VAL A 47 -14.64 -5.71 0.61
N ARG A 48 -15.18 -4.50 0.71
CA ARG A 48 -16.24 -4.17 1.67
C ARG A 48 -17.55 -4.79 1.18
N VAL A 49 -18.10 -5.73 1.94
CA VAL A 49 -19.42 -6.33 1.68
C VAL A 49 -20.42 -5.76 2.67
N GLY A 50 -21.59 -5.29 2.18
CA GLY A 50 -22.68 -4.79 3.02
C GLY A 50 -23.81 -5.80 3.13
N PHE A 51 -23.99 -6.42 4.29
CA PHE A 51 -25.14 -7.27 4.61
C PHE A 51 -25.55 -7.07 6.06
N ARG A 52 -26.80 -7.41 6.39
CA ARG A 52 -27.36 -7.28 7.74
C ARG A 52 -27.16 -8.58 8.51
N LEU A 53 -26.82 -8.46 9.79
CA LEU A 53 -26.72 -9.57 10.75
C LEU A 53 -27.73 -9.32 11.87
N SER A 54 -28.15 -10.38 12.57
CA SER A 54 -28.99 -10.24 13.77
C SER A 54 -28.25 -9.48 14.87
N ALA A 55 -28.98 -8.71 15.68
CA ALA A 55 -28.41 -7.89 16.75
C ALA A 55 -27.60 -8.74 17.74
N GLU A 56 -28.17 -9.88 18.18
CA GLU A 56 -27.52 -10.83 19.08
C GLU A 56 -26.17 -11.33 18.53
N LEU A 57 -26.10 -11.61 17.23
CA LEU A 57 -24.86 -12.08 16.61
C LEU A 57 -23.80 -10.98 16.60
N VAL A 58 -24.17 -9.74 16.29
CA VAL A 58 -23.25 -8.59 16.31
C VAL A 58 -22.72 -8.35 17.72
N GLU A 59 -23.57 -8.48 18.75
CA GLU A 59 -23.17 -8.37 20.15
C GLU A 59 -22.17 -9.46 20.53
N ARG A 60 -22.45 -10.73 20.21
CA ARG A 60 -21.51 -11.84 20.46
C ARG A 60 -20.16 -11.65 19.74
N ILE A 61 -20.19 -11.19 18.49
CA ILE A 61 -18.97 -10.91 17.72
C ILE A 61 -18.15 -9.80 18.39
N ARG A 62 -18.79 -8.71 18.85
CA ARG A 62 -18.09 -7.61 19.53
C ARG A 62 -17.58 -8.03 20.92
N ALA A 63 -18.39 -8.77 21.68
CA ALA A 63 -18.02 -9.30 22.99
C ALA A 63 -16.85 -10.29 22.93
N SER A 64 -16.60 -10.88 21.75
CA SER A 64 -15.45 -11.74 21.52
C SER A 64 -14.10 -11.02 21.70
N GLY A 65 -14.06 -9.69 21.73
CA GLY A 65 -12.87 -8.89 22.06
C GLY A 65 -12.09 -8.39 20.83
N PRO A 66 -10.88 -7.82 21.03
CA PRO A 66 -10.04 -7.31 19.96
C PRO A 66 -9.81 -8.36 18.84
N GLY A 67 -9.73 -7.90 17.60
CA GLY A 67 -9.51 -8.80 16.45
C GLY A 67 -10.72 -9.66 16.05
N TYR A 68 -11.94 -9.33 16.51
CA TYR A 68 -13.15 -10.05 16.08
C TYR A 68 -13.31 -10.12 14.55
N ASN A 69 -12.89 -9.08 13.81
CA ASN A 69 -12.91 -9.07 12.34
C ASN A 69 -12.11 -10.22 11.73
N ALA A 70 -10.91 -10.51 12.26
CA ALA A 70 -10.06 -11.60 11.78
C ALA A 70 -10.68 -12.97 12.09
N ARG A 71 -11.34 -13.11 13.26
CA ARG A 71 -12.07 -14.33 13.61
C ARG A 71 -13.29 -14.55 12.72
N VAL A 72 -14.06 -13.50 12.43
CA VAL A 72 -15.19 -13.56 11.50
C VAL A 72 -14.69 -13.94 10.10
N GLU A 73 -13.61 -13.32 9.62
CA GLU A 73 -13.02 -13.67 8.32
C GLU A 73 -12.57 -15.14 8.27
N LYS A 74 -12.00 -15.66 9.36
CA LYS A 74 -11.62 -17.08 9.47
C LYS A 74 -12.82 -18.02 9.36
N VAL A 75 -13.88 -17.77 10.13
CA VAL A 75 -15.11 -18.60 10.09
C VAL A 75 -15.77 -18.54 8.72
N LEU A 76 -15.83 -17.36 8.09
CA LEU A 76 -16.35 -17.23 6.72
C LEU A 76 -15.49 -17.99 5.71
N ARG A 77 -14.16 -17.98 5.87
CA ARG A 77 -13.25 -18.75 5.02
C ARG A 77 -13.41 -20.26 5.22
N GLU A 78 -13.75 -20.71 6.42
CA GLU A 78 -14.03 -22.13 6.69
C GLU A 78 -15.40 -22.54 6.10
N GLY A 79 -16.43 -21.68 6.23
CA GLY A 79 -17.77 -21.96 5.72
C GLY A 79 -17.93 -21.82 4.21
N PHE A 80 -17.19 -20.91 3.58
CA PHE A 80 -17.22 -20.62 2.13
C PHE A 80 -15.92 -20.99 1.41
N GLY A 81 -14.95 -21.54 2.12
CA GLY A 81 -13.73 -22.08 1.52
C GLY A 81 -14.09 -23.15 0.49
N PRO A 82 -13.20 -23.41 -0.48
CA PRO A 82 -13.45 -24.49 -1.43
C PRO A 82 -13.69 -25.77 -0.62
N LYS A 83 -14.91 -26.33 -0.69
CA LYS A 83 -15.12 -27.76 -0.44
C LYS A 83 -14.01 -28.45 -1.22
N ALA A 84 -13.20 -29.26 -0.55
CA ALA A 84 -11.94 -29.80 -1.02
C ALA A 84 -11.99 -30.66 -2.32
N GLU A 85 -13.02 -30.50 -3.17
CA GLU A 85 -13.19 -31.22 -4.43
C GLU A 85 -13.39 -30.33 -5.68
N ALA A 86 -13.57 -29.00 -5.58
CA ALA A 86 -13.99 -28.21 -6.76
C ALA A 86 -12.98 -27.20 -7.32
N SER A 87 -11.80 -26.99 -6.71
CA SER A 87 -10.82 -26.01 -7.24
C SER A 87 -9.67 -26.63 -8.07
N ALA A 88 -9.60 -27.96 -8.19
CA ALA A 88 -8.60 -28.64 -9.03
C ALA A 88 -8.92 -28.60 -10.54
N LYS A 89 -10.08 -28.08 -10.97
CA LYS A 89 -10.51 -28.08 -12.39
C LYS A 89 -10.72 -26.69 -13.01
N ALA A 90 -10.22 -25.62 -12.39
CA ALA A 90 -10.33 -24.27 -12.95
C ALA A 90 -8.97 -23.64 -13.26
N ARG A 91 -8.20 -24.33 -14.11
CA ARG A 91 -7.16 -23.71 -14.92
C ARG A 91 -7.41 -24.09 -16.38
N PRO A 92 -8.21 -23.33 -17.15
CA PRO A 92 -8.05 -23.32 -18.58
C PRO A 92 -6.87 -22.38 -18.92
N ALA A 93 -5.89 -22.94 -19.64
CA ALA A 93 -4.83 -22.17 -20.28
C ALA A 93 -5.43 -21.19 -21.30
N PRO A 94 -4.81 -20.03 -21.55
CA PRO A 94 -4.84 -19.43 -22.86
C PRO A 94 -3.60 -19.89 -23.64
N ALA A 95 -3.82 -20.85 -24.53
CA ALA A 95 -3.01 -21.00 -25.72
C ALA A 95 -3.25 -19.79 -26.64
N LYS A 96 -2.18 -19.18 -27.16
CA LYS A 96 -1.98 -18.66 -28.54
C LYS A 96 -0.59 -18.02 -28.57
N ALA A 97 0.39 -18.55 -29.32
CA ALA A 97 0.55 -18.62 -30.78
C ALA A 97 1.35 -17.42 -31.33
N GLY A 98 2.58 -17.71 -31.77
CA GLY A 98 3.30 -17.05 -32.88
C GLY A 98 3.80 -15.62 -32.66
N ARG A 99 5.11 -15.40 -32.75
CA ARG A 99 5.86 -15.36 -34.01
C ARG A 99 7.33 -15.66 -33.76
#